data_AF-A0A819YTS4-F1
#
_entry.id   AF-A0A819YTS4-F1
#
_cell.length_a   1.000
_cell.length_b   1.000
_cell.length_c   1.000
_cell.angle_alpha   90.00
_cell.angle_beta   90.00
_cell.angle_gamma   90.00
#
_symmetry.space_group_name_H-M   'P 1'
#
loop_
_entity.id
_entity.type
_entity.pdbx_description
1 polymer ?
#
loop_
_entity_poly.entity_id
_entity_poly.type
_entity_poly.pdbx_seq_one_letter_code
_entity_poly.pdbx_strand_id
1 'polypeptide(L)'
;MSGSKSNRNTAASSNIRQPRQRMVQNYLLIWVDANIDQADKDCKNTLAQLKSVVNDVNLCTEPDQCIQTLNNVDNEQAFVITSGSLGQHLVPEIHGIPQLDAIYIFCSNKSRHEGWTQNWKKIKGIHTNIKDICKALQLAVKQCDQDTIAVSFLTINEMASTDNLNQLEPTFMYTQLFKEILLDIKYDRKAIKELAACCREAFAGNSVELQIIDKFEHDYDPKNAIWWYTRECFTYKMLNQALRLMDADIIINMGFFLRDVHQQIQQLHEQQVSSYGRKSFIVYRGQGLMKTDFEKL
;
A
#
# COMPACT_ATOMS: atom_id res chain seq x y z
N MET A 1 -24.18 -24.56 -49.48
CA MET A 1 -24.86 -24.57 -48.17
C MET A 1 -23.83 -25.05 -47.16
N SER A 2 -22.93 -24.18 -46.70
CA SER A 2 -23.07 -23.26 -45.55
C SER A 2 -23.18 -24.01 -44.22
N GLY A 3 -22.15 -23.88 -43.40
CA GLY A 3 -22.13 -24.43 -42.04
C GLY A 3 -20.80 -24.29 -41.28
N SER A 4 -19.97 -23.27 -41.55
CA SER A 4 -18.81 -22.97 -40.71
C SER A 4 -19.24 -22.10 -39.52
N LYS A 5 -19.49 -22.72 -38.36
CA LYS A 5 -19.55 -22.01 -37.07
C LYS A 5 -18.15 -21.96 -36.47
N SER A 6 -17.50 -20.81 -36.68
CA SER A 6 -16.32 -20.37 -35.93
C SER A 6 -16.76 -20.03 -34.51
N ASN A 7 -16.52 -20.91 -33.54
CA ASN A 7 -16.59 -20.56 -32.13
C ASN A 7 -15.27 -19.84 -31.74
N ARG A 8 -15.33 -18.51 -31.72
CA ARG A 8 -14.31 -17.69 -31.04
C ARG A 8 -14.57 -17.81 -29.54
N ASN A 9 -13.77 -18.63 -28.86
CA ASN A 9 -13.56 -18.50 -27.43
C ASN A 9 -12.73 -17.24 -27.17
N THR A 10 -13.38 -16.11 -26.94
CA THR A 10 -12.76 -14.97 -26.26
C THR A 10 -12.63 -15.32 -24.79
N ALA A 11 -11.44 -15.75 -24.39
CA ALA A 11 -11.06 -15.87 -22.99
C ALA A 11 -11.12 -14.47 -22.36
N ALA A 12 -12.03 -14.28 -21.42
CA ALA A 12 -12.01 -13.13 -20.53
C ALA A 12 -10.73 -13.24 -19.68
N SER A 13 -9.77 -12.35 -19.94
CA SER A 13 -8.59 -12.19 -19.10
C SER A 13 -9.05 -11.65 -17.74
N SER A 14 -9.20 -12.53 -16.75
CA SER A 14 -9.26 -12.12 -15.36
C SER A 14 -7.92 -11.47 -15.01
N ASN A 15 -7.93 -10.16 -14.74
CA ASN A 15 -6.76 -9.39 -14.30
C ASN A 15 -6.39 -9.79 -12.87
N ILE A 16 -5.85 -10.99 -12.70
CA ILE A 16 -5.24 -11.42 -11.44
C ILE A 16 -3.91 -10.68 -11.33
N ARG A 17 -3.80 -9.76 -10.36
CA ARG A 17 -2.55 -9.05 -10.04
C ARG A 17 -1.41 -10.05 -9.87
N GLN A 18 -0.28 -9.78 -10.51
CA GLN A 18 0.88 -10.64 -10.35
C GLN A 18 1.35 -10.61 -8.88
N PRO A 19 1.83 -11.73 -8.31
CA PRO A 19 2.32 -11.77 -6.92
C PRO A 19 3.32 -10.65 -6.62
N ARG A 20 4.14 -10.29 -7.62
CA ARG A 20 5.14 -9.21 -7.52
C ARG A 20 4.56 -7.80 -7.37
N GLN A 21 3.33 -7.56 -7.86
CA GLN A 21 2.66 -6.27 -7.69
C GLN A 21 2.04 -6.12 -6.30
N ARG A 22 1.69 -7.25 -5.65
CA ARG A 22 1.23 -7.24 -4.25
C ARG A 22 2.35 -6.91 -3.26
N MET A 23 3.62 -7.09 -3.65
CA MET A 23 4.79 -6.82 -2.80
C MET A 23 5.00 -5.33 -2.45
N VAL A 24 4.31 -4.41 -3.14
CA VAL A 24 4.64 -2.97 -3.13
C VAL A 24 3.47 -2.04 -2.84
N GLN A 25 2.27 -2.59 -2.61
CA GLN A 25 1.05 -1.81 -2.37
C GLN A 25 0.09 -2.55 -1.44
N ASN A 26 -0.39 -1.86 -0.40
CA ASN A 26 -1.34 -2.40 0.60
C ASN A 26 -2.81 -2.23 0.22
N TYR A 27 -3.04 -1.73 -0.99
CA TYR A 27 -4.35 -1.28 -1.43
C TYR A 27 -4.52 -1.48 -2.93
N LEU A 28 -5.77 -1.45 -3.35
CA LEU A 28 -6.19 -1.59 -4.73
C LEU A 28 -6.81 -0.27 -5.22
N LEU A 29 -6.34 0.27 -6.34
CA LEU A 29 -7.05 1.34 -7.04
C LEU A 29 -7.78 0.75 -8.24
N ILE A 30 -9.10 0.97 -8.31
CA ILE A 30 -9.93 0.60 -9.45
C ILE A 30 -10.44 1.87 -10.11
N TRP A 31 -10.22 2.01 -11.41
CA TRP A 31 -10.84 3.06 -12.22
C TRP A 31 -11.90 2.45 -13.12
N VAL A 32 -13.15 2.85 -12.89
CA VAL A 32 -14.34 2.35 -13.59
C VAL A 32 -14.96 3.43 -14.46
N ASP A 33 -14.85 3.28 -15.77
CA ASP A 33 -15.49 4.17 -16.74
C ASP A 33 -15.81 3.40 -18.03
N ALA A 34 -17.01 3.60 -18.57
CA ALA A 34 -17.48 2.94 -19.78
C ALA A 34 -16.69 3.36 -21.03
N ASN A 35 -16.01 4.51 -20.99
CA ASN A 35 -15.27 5.09 -22.12
C ASN A 35 -13.75 4.94 -21.96
N ILE A 36 -13.26 4.00 -21.14
CA ILE A 36 -11.83 3.75 -21.02
C ILE A 36 -11.31 3.19 -22.35
N ASP A 37 -10.58 4.03 -23.08
CA ASP A 37 -9.79 3.63 -24.23
C ASP A 37 -8.31 3.84 -23.93
N GLN A 38 -7.55 2.74 -23.76
CA GLN A 38 -6.12 2.82 -23.51
C GLN A 38 -5.32 3.40 -24.68
N ALA A 39 -5.89 3.51 -25.89
CA ALA A 39 -5.27 4.17 -27.02
C ALA A 39 -5.41 5.70 -26.95
N ASP A 40 -6.46 6.20 -26.28
CA ASP A 40 -6.77 7.62 -26.14
C ASP A 40 -5.70 8.38 -25.33
N LYS A 41 -5.44 9.62 -25.77
CA LYS A 41 -4.37 10.45 -25.20
C LYS A 41 -4.73 10.95 -23.80
N ASP A 42 -6.00 11.29 -23.57
CA ASP A 42 -6.45 11.82 -22.28
C ASP A 42 -6.54 10.69 -21.24
N CYS A 43 -6.97 9.49 -21.66
CA CYS A 43 -6.92 8.29 -20.84
C CYS A 43 -5.48 7.96 -20.44
N LYS A 44 -4.53 7.95 -21.39
CA LYS A 44 -3.09 7.74 -21.10
C LYS A 44 -2.54 8.77 -20.12
N ASN A 45 -2.90 10.04 -20.29
CA ASN A 45 -2.43 11.12 -19.42
C ASN A 45 -3.00 11.00 -17.99
N THR A 46 -4.28 10.63 -17.88
CA THR A 46 -4.95 10.37 -16.60
C THR A 46 -4.31 9.18 -15.89
N LEU A 47 -4.08 8.08 -16.62
CA LEU A 47 -3.42 6.89 -16.10
C LEU A 47 -1.98 7.19 -15.64
N ALA A 48 -1.22 7.97 -16.40
CA ALA A 48 0.13 8.38 -16.03
C ALA A 48 0.15 9.20 -14.74
N GLN A 49 -0.82 10.09 -14.55
CA GLN A 49 -0.96 10.88 -13.32
C GLN A 49 -1.34 9.99 -12.13
N LEU A 50 -2.27 9.04 -12.29
CA LEU A 50 -2.59 8.08 -11.23
C LEU A 50 -1.40 7.18 -10.87
N LYS A 51 -0.66 6.70 -11.87
CA LYS A 51 0.54 5.87 -11.67
C LYS A 51 1.70 6.62 -11.01
N SER A 52 1.66 7.95 -10.98
CA SER A 52 2.64 8.73 -10.19
C SER A 52 2.35 8.66 -8.68
N VAL A 53 1.14 8.27 -8.29
CA VAL A 53 0.69 8.17 -6.89
C VAL A 53 0.65 6.71 -6.43
N VAL A 54 0.08 5.83 -7.26
CA VAL A 54 -0.11 4.41 -6.97
C VAL A 54 0.70 3.57 -7.95
N ASN A 55 1.13 2.37 -7.55
CA ASN A 55 1.92 1.53 -8.46
C ASN A 55 1.04 0.94 -9.57
N ASP A 56 -0.16 0.51 -9.22
CA ASP A 56 -1.04 -0.22 -10.13
C ASP A 56 -2.50 0.28 -10.09
N VAL A 57 -3.14 0.27 -11.26
CA VAL A 57 -4.51 0.77 -11.48
C VAL A 57 -5.29 -0.28 -12.25
N ASN A 58 -6.29 -0.88 -11.62
CA ASN A 58 -7.19 -1.81 -12.26
C ASN A 58 -8.24 -1.04 -13.06
N LEU A 59 -8.25 -1.24 -14.38
CA LEU A 59 -9.23 -0.62 -15.27
C LEU A 59 -10.43 -1.54 -15.43
N CYS A 60 -11.64 -1.00 -15.23
CA CYS A 60 -12.90 -1.70 -15.43
C CYS A 60 -13.79 -0.89 -16.37
N THR A 61 -14.23 -1.48 -17.47
CA THR A 61 -15.20 -0.82 -18.37
C THR A 61 -16.64 -1.04 -17.95
N GLU A 62 -16.89 -2.08 -17.14
CA GLU A 62 -18.22 -2.52 -16.73
C GLU A 62 -18.33 -2.58 -15.20
N PRO A 63 -19.50 -2.22 -14.61
CA PRO A 63 -19.77 -2.32 -13.18
C PRO A 63 -19.49 -3.70 -12.58
N ASP A 64 -19.91 -4.76 -13.27
CA ASP A 64 -19.77 -6.15 -12.78
C ASP A 64 -18.31 -6.54 -12.56
N GLN A 65 -17.40 -6.07 -13.43
CA GLN A 65 -15.97 -6.31 -13.30
C GLN A 65 -15.41 -5.64 -12.04
N CYS A 66 -15.88 -4.43 -11.70
CA CYS A 66 -15.50 -3.75 -10.48
C CYS A 66 -15.98 -4.53 -9.25
N ILE A 67 -17.23 -4.99 -9.24
CA ILE A 67 -17.82 -5.73 -8.11
C ILE A 67 -17.08 -7.05 -7.89
N GLN A 68 -16.83 -7.81 -8.97
CA GLN A 68 -16.05 -9.05 -8.89
C GLN A 68 -14.64 -8.80 -8.37
N THR A 69 -13.99 -7.72 -8.84
CA THR A 69 -12.65 -7.37 -8.36
C THR A 69 -12.67 -7.07 -6.86
N LEU A 70 -13.61 -6.26 -6.40
CA LEU A 70 -13.75 -5.89 -4.98
C LEU A 70 -14.04 -7.09 -4.08
N ASN A 71 -14.86 -8.04 -4.53
CA ASN A 71 -15.19 -9.24 -3.77
C ASN A 71 -14.02 -10.23 -3.64
N ASN A 72 -13.02 -10.14 -4.52
CA ASN A 72 -11.82 -10.97 -4.49
C ASN A 72 -10.64 -10.30 -3.76
N VAL A 73 -10.87 -9.13 -3.14
CA VAL A 73 -9.84 -8.45 -2.35
C VAL A 73 -9.79 -9.05 -0.94
N ASP A 74 -8.70 -9.75 -0.66
CA ASP A 74 -8.39 -10.28 0.67
C ASP A 74 -7.36 -9.37 1.36
N ASN A 75 -7.64 -8.94 2.60
CA ASN A 75 -6.71 -8.23 3.49
C ASN A 75 -6.10 -6.91 2.95
N GLU A 76 -6.66 -6.32 1.89
CA GLU A 76 -6.26 -5.03 1.32
C GLU A 76 -7.44 -4.05 1.32
N GLN A 77 -7.16 -2.74 1.42
CA GLN A 77 -8.19 -1.71 1.20
C GLN A 77 -8.33 -1.39 -0.29
N ALA A 78 -9.53 -1.03 -0.73
CA ALA A 78 -9.81 -0.65 -2.10
C ALA A 78 -10.30 0.80 -2.22
N PHE A 79 -9.86 1.45 -3.29
CA PHE A 79 -10.26 2.79 -3.71
C PHE A 79 -10.87 2.70 -5.11
N VAL A 80 -12.00 3.36 -5.32
CA VAL A 80 -12.69 3.36 -6.61
C VAL A 80 -12.76 4.78 -7.17
N ILE A 81 -12.35 4.96 -8.41
CA ILE A 81 -12.60 6.17 -9.20
C ILE A 81 -13.66 5.83 -10.24
N THR A 82 -14.73 6.62 -10.33
CA THR A 82 -15.77 6.39 -11.35
C THR A 82 -16.33 7.70 -11.91
N SER A 83 -16.94 7.63 -13.09
CA SER A 83 -17.60 8.79 -13.69
C SER A 83 -18.90 9.15 -12.96
N GLY A 84 -19.35 10.40 -13.10
CA GLY A 84 -20.58 10.85 -12.45
C GLY A 84 -21.83 10.07 -12.86
N SER A 85 -21.94 9.70 -14.14
CA SER A 85 -23.08 8.94 -14.66
C SER A 85 -23.03 7.47 -14.28
N LEU A 86 -21.86 6.83 -14.37
CA LEU A 86 -21.72 5.41 -14.02
C LEU A 86 -21.80 5.22 -12.49
N GLY A 87 -21.20 6.13 -11.74
CA GLY A 87 -21.21 6.12 -10.28
C GLY A 87 -22.61 6.16 -9.67
N GLN A 88 -23.58 6.81 -10.32
CA GLN A 88 -24.95 6.86 -9.81
C GLN A 88 -25.59 5.46 -9.71
N HIS A 89 -25.18 4.53 -10.57
CA HIS A 89 -25.65 3.14 -10.58
C HIS A 89 -24.71 2.20 -9.81
N LEU A 90 -23.39 2.40 -9.93
CA LEU A 90 -22.39 1.54 -9.30
C LEU A 90 -22.29 1.75 -7.79
N VAL A 91 -22.31 3.00 -7.31
CA VAL A 91 -22.08 3.31 -5.88
C VAL A 91 -23.06 2.58 -4.94
N PRO A 92 -24.39 2.53 -5.22
CA PRO A 92 -25.32 1.78 -4.39
C PRO A 92 -24.94 0.31 -4.21
N GLU A 93 -24.33 -0.32 -5.20
CA GLU A 93 -23.98 -1.75 -5.19
C GLU A 93 -22.68 -2.02 -4.43
N ILE A 94 -21.69 -1.12 -4.53
CA ILE A 94 -20.37 -1.32 -3.92
C ILE A 94 -20.22 -0.69 -2.54
N HIS A 95 -21.09 0.26 -2.16
CA HIS A 95 -20.94 1.01 -0.90
C HIS A 95 -20.87 0.11 0.34
N GLY A 96 -21.63 -1.00 0.34
CA GLY A 96 -21.67 -1.95 1.45
C GLY A 96 -20.42 -2.81 1.62
N ILE A 97 -19.54 -2.88 0.62
CA ILE A 97 -18.37 -3.77 0.62
C ILE A 97 -17.36 -3.28 1.67
N PRO A 98 -17.00 -4.09 2.69
CA PRO A 98 -16.11 -3.65 3.77
C PRO A 98 -14.72 -3.19 3.31
N GLN A 99 -14.15 -3.86 2.32
CA GLN A 99 -12.83 -3.57 1.75
C GLN A 99 -12.78 -2.22 1.03
N LEU A 100 -13.92 -1.68 0.59
CA LEU A 100 -14.01 -0.39 -0.08
C LEU A 100 -13.92 0.74 0.95
N ASP A 101 -12.82 1.49 0.92
CA ASP A 101 -12.57 2.60 1.85
C ASP A 101 -13.13 3.93 1.33
N ALA A 102 -12.78 4.26 0.08
CA ALA A 102 -13.20 5.53 -0.53
C ALA A 102 -13.55 5.42 -2.02
N ILE A 103 -14.48 6.29 -2.41
CA ILE A 103 -14.95 6.48 -3.78
C ILE A 103 -14.70 7.93 -4.19
N TYR A 104 -14.11 8.13 -5.36
CA TYR A 104 -13.89 9.43 -5.98
C TYR A 104 -14.67 9.53 -7.28
N ILE A 105 -15.44 10.60 -7.43
CA ILE A 105 -16.19 10.85 -8.66
C ILE A 105 -15.38 11.77 -9.57
N PHE A 106 -15.01 11.28 -10.76
CA PHE A 106 -14.33 12.07 -11.78
C PHE A 106 -15.34 12.51 -12.84
N CYS A 107 -15.69 13.80 -12.89
CA CYS A 107 -16.68 14.29 -13.85
C CYS A 107 -16.46 15.76 -14.21
N SER A 108 -16.80 16.13 -15.44
CA SER A 108 -16.66 17.52 -15.90
C SER A 108 -17.70 18.47 -15.27
N ASN A 109 -18.84 17.95 -14.80
CA ASN A 109 -19.93 18.75 -14.25
C ASN A 109 -20.26 18.33 -12.81
N LYS A 110 -19.62 19.00 -11.85
CA LYS A 110 -19.75 18.71 -10.43
C LYS A 110 -21.19 18.85 -9.93
N SER A 111 -21.84 19.99 -10.24
CA SER A 111 -23.15 20.35 -9.71
C SER A 111 -24.25 19.35 -10.06
N ARG A 112 -24.13 18.65 -11.20
CA ARG A 112 -25.09 17.62 -11.62
C ARG A 112 -25.10 16.39 -10.68
N HIS A 113 -23.97 16.10 -10.02
CA HIS A 113 -23.81 14.89 -9.23
C HIS A 113 -23.74 15.16 -7.72
N GLU A 114 -23.77 16.41 -7.27
CA GLU A 114 -23.73 16.76 -5.84
C GLU A 114 -24.93 16.22 -5.06
N GLY A 115 -26.14 16.21 -5.64
CA GLY A 115 -27.35 15.82 -4.91
C GLY A 115 -27.39 14.36 -4.47
N TRP A 116 -26.99 13.41 -5.33
CA TRP A 116 -27.05 11.99 -4.99
C TRP A 116 -25.80 11.52 -4.22
N THR A 117 -24.66 12.15 -4.43
CA THR A 117 -23.39 11.76 -3.78
C THR A 117 -23.40 12.01 -2.29
N GLN A 118 -24.13 13.03 -1.82
CA GLN A 118 -24.28 13.35 -0.39
C GLN A 118 -24.92 12.20 0.42
N ASN A 119 -25.66 11.31 -0.23
CA ASN A 119 -26.30 10.18 0.43
C ASN A 119 -25.31 9.05 0.79
N TRP A 120 -24.07 9.10 0.30
CA TRP A 120 -23.12 7.99 0.38
C TRP A 120 -21.85 8.38 1.14
N LYS A 121 -21.67 7.84 2.35
CA LYS A 121 -20.57 8.19 3.27
C LYS A 121 -19.16 7.88 2.75
N LYS A 122 -19.03 6.91 1.84
CA LYS A 122 -17.73 6.50 1.27
C LYS A 122 -17.30 7.36 0.10
N ILE A 123 -18.15 8.25 -0.40
CA ILE A 123 -17.75 9.22 -1.42
C ILE A 123 -16.95 10.33 -0.73
N LYS A 124 -15.67 10.44 -1.08
CA LYS A 124 -14.75 11.42 -0.48
C LYS A 124 -14.63 12.71 -1.28
N GLY A 125 -15.08 12.71 -2.53
CA GLY A 125 -15.09 13.93 -3.33
C GLY A 125 -15.57 13.75 -4.76
N ILE A 126 -15.99 14.87 -5.34
CA ILE A 126 -16.30 15.02 -6.77
C ILE A 126 -15.29 15.99 -7.35
N HIS A 127 -14.56 15.55 -8.37
CA HIS A 127 -13.43 16.26 -8.94
C HIS A 127 -13.58 16.39 -10.45
N THR A 128 -13.30 17.58 -10.95
CA THR A 128 -13.22 17.86 -12.40
C THR A 128 -11.81 17.68 -12.95
N ASN A 129 -10.81 17.58 -12.07
CA ASN A 129 -9.41 17.45 -12.41
C ASN A 129 -8.80 16.23 -11.71
N ILE A 130 -8.13 15.38 -12.49
CA ILE A 130 -7.42 14.20 -11.98
C ILE A 130 -6.34 14.56 -10.96
N LYS A 131 -5.72 15.75 -11.06
CA LYS A 131 -4.71 16.21 -10.09
C LYS A 131 -5.27 16.32 -8.67
N ASP A 132 -6.53 16.73 -8.53
CA ASP A 132 -7.18 16.85 -7.23
C ASP A 132 -7.51 15.48 -6.65
N ILE A 133 -7.90 14.52 -7.51
CA ILE A 133 -8.03 13.11 -7.13
C ILE A 133 -6.68 12.56 -6.69
N CYS A 134 -5.60 12.83 -7.43
CA CYS A 134 -4.25 12.38 -7.08
C CYS A 134 -3.83 12.86 -5.69
N LYS A 135 -4.08 14.14 -5.36
CA LYS A 135 -3.80 14.68 -4.02
C LYS A 135 -4.64 14.02 -2.93
N ALA A 136 -5.95 13.86 -3.17
CA ALA A 136 -6.84 13.21 -2.21
C ALA A 136 -6.47 11.74 -1.99
N LEU A 137 -6.08 11.05 -3.07
CA LEU A 137 -5.61 9.68 -3.06
C LEU A 137 -4.28 9.54 -2.33
N GLN A 138 -3.32 10.45 -2.55
CA GLN A 138 -2.04 10.47 -1.79
C GLN A 138 -2.28 10.52 -0.28
N LEU A 139 -3.22 11.36 0.17
CA LEU A 139 -3.57 11.46 1.58
C LEU A 139 -4.26 10.18 2.10
N ALA A 140 -5.21 9.63 1.35
CA ALA A 140 -5.91 8.41 1.72
C ALA A 140 -4.98 7.20 1.79
N VAL A 141 -4.08 7.06 0.83
CA VAL A 141 -3.03 6.03 0.80
C VAL A 141 -2.11 6.13 2.01
N LYS A 142 -1.66 7.35 2.34
CA LYS A 142 -0.79 7.58 3.49
C LYS A 142 -1.49 7.20 4.80
N GLN A 143 -2.78 7.51 4.91
CA GLN A 143 -3.59 7.11 6.06
C GLN A 143 -3.77 5.59 6.12
N CYS A 144 -4.09 4.95 5.00
CA CYS A 144 -4.19 3.49 4.87
C CYS A 144 -2.91 2.80 5.35
N ASP A 145 -1.74 3.23 4.87
CA ASP A 145 -0.45 2.67 5.28
C ASP A 145 -0.22 2.82 6.80
N GLN A 146 -0.62 3.95 7.40
CA GLN A 146 -0.52 4.16 8.84
C GLN A 146 -1.48 3.28 9.64
N ASP A 147 -2.72 3.14 9.17
CA ASP A 147 -3.78 2.40 9.84
C ASP A 147 -3.56 0.88 9.79
N THR A 148 -2.82 0.39 8.79
CA THR A 148 -2.45 -1.03 8.69
C THR A 148 -1.45 -1.50 9.76
N ILE A 149 -0.83 -0.60 10.52
CA ILE A 149 0.12 -1.00 11.56
C ILE A 149 -0.65 -1.60 12.73
N ALA A 150 -0.39 -2.88 13.00
CA ALA A 150 -1.04 -3.62 14.07
C ALA A 150 -0.85 -2.93 15.43
N VAL A 151 -1.93 -2.84 16.20
CA VAL A 151 -1.91 -2.39 17.58
C VAL A 151 -2.05 -3.60 18.48
N SER A 152 -1.05 -3.83 19.33
CA SER A 152 -1.11 -4.82 20.39
C SER A 152 -1.33 -4.11 21.72
N PHE A 153 -2.33 -4.56 22.48
CA PHE A 153 -2.63 -4.04 23.81
C PHE A 153 -2.07 -5.01 24.84
N LEU A 154 -1.10 -4.55 25.64
CA LEU A 154 -0.64 -5.26 26.82
C LEU A 154 -1.46 -4.76 28.02
N THR A 155 -2.06 -5.68 28.77
CA THR A 155 -2.75 -5.28 30.00
C THR A 155 -1.73 -5.00 31.11
N ILE A 156 -1.98 -3.98 31.94
CA ILE A 156 -1.06 -3.54 33.00
C ILE A 156 -0.70 -4.68 33.97
N ASN A 157 -1.60 -5.65 34.15
CA ASN A 157 -1.38 -6.82 35.01
C ASN A 157 -0.35 -7.81 34.42
N GLU A 158 -0.23 -7.91 33.10
CA GLU A 158 0.77 -8.77 32.43
C GLU A 158 2.18 -8.17 32.53
N MET A 159 2.29 -6.85 32.62
CA MET A 159 3.58 -6.16 32.74
C MET A 159 4.19 -6.25 34.16
N ALA A 160 3.34 -6.44 35.18
CA ALA A 160 3.74 -6.54 36.58
C ALA A 160 4.14 -7.96 37.02
N SER A 161 3.85 -8.98 36.21
CA SER A 161 4.11 -10.38 36.53
C SER A 161 5.30 -10.91 35.72
N THR A 162 6.45 -11.07 36.37
CA THR A 162 7.63 -11.76 35.81
C THR A 162 7.37 -13.24 35.49
N ASP A 163 6.22 -13.77 35.90
CA ASP A 163 5.83 -15.17 35.77
C ASP A 163 5.35 -15.56 34.36
N ASN A 164 5.14 -14.59 33.45
CA ASN A 164 4.53 -14.80 32.13
C ASN A 164 5.48 -14.70 30.93
N LEU A 165 6.81 -14.70 31.13
CA LEU A 165 7.78 -14.74 30.02
C LEU A 165 7.63 -16.00 29.14
N ASN A 166 7.07 -17.09 29.68
CA ASN A 166 6.76 -18.32 28.95
C ASN A 166 5.50 -18.25 28.07
N GLN A 167 4.76 -17.13 28.11
CA GLN A 167 3.56 -16.89 27.28
C GLN A 167 3.84 -15.94 26.10
N LEU A 168 5.11 -15.63 25.81
CA LEU A 168 5.46 -14.86 24.61
C LEU A 168 4.90 -15.56 23.38
N GLU A 169 4.16 -14.80 22.58
CA GLU A 169 3.59 -15.30 21.33
C GLU A 169 4.72 -15.90 20.47
N PRO A 170 4.59 -17.12 19.91
CA PRO A 170 5.65 -17.74 19.12
C PRO A 170 6.22 -16.84 18.02
N THR A 171 5.39 -15.95 17.46
CA THR A 171 5.76 -14.92 16.49
C THR A 171 6.84 -13.96 17.01
N PHE A 172 6.86 -13.64 18.30
CA PHE A 172 7.92 -12.84 18.91
C PHE A 172 9.27 -13.57 18.88
N MET A 173 9.29 -14.86 19.22
CA MET A 173 10.50 -15.68 19.18
C MET A 173 11.04 -15.81 17.75
N TYR A 174 10.14 -16.04 16.77
CA TYR A 174 10.53 -16.08 15.36
C TYR A 174 11.08 -14.73 14.88
N THR A 175 10.44 -13.62 15.24
CA THR A 175 10.90 -12.27 14.87
C THR A 175 12.28 -11.98 15.46
N GLN A 176 12.52 -12.35 16.71
CA GLN A 176 13.82 -12.17 17.36
C GLN A 176 14.89 -13.01 16.68
N LEU A 177 14.64 -14.30 16.43
CA LEU A 177 15.59 -15.17 15.73
C LEU A 177 15.90 -14.63 14.33
N PHE A 178 14.87 -14.19 13.60
CA PHE A 178 15.02 -13.64 12.26
C PHE A 178 15.86 -12.38 12.28
N LYS A 179 15.64 -11.49 13.25
CA LYS A 179 16.48 -10.30 13.46
C LYS A 179 17.94 -10.69 13.69
N GLU A 180 18.24 -11.64 14.59
CA GLU A 180 19.63 -12.08 14.82
C GLU A 180 20.28 -12.66 13.56
N ILE A 181 19.55 -13.47 12.79
CA ILE A 181 20.03 -14.02 11.50
C ILE A 181 20.38 -12.88 10.53
N LEU A 182 19.47 -11.91 10.36
CA LEU A 182 19.67 -10.79 9.43
C LEU A 182 20.86 -9.90 9.85
N LEU A 183 21.11 -9.75 11.14
CA LEU A 183 22.25 -8.97 11.63
C LEU A 183 23.60 -9.68 11.41
N ASP A 184 23.62 -11.02 11.42
CA ASP A 184 24.85 -11.82 11.23
C ASP A 184 25.20 -12.03 9.74
N ILE A 185 24.21 -11.94 8.84
CA ILE A 185 24.45 -12.08 7.40
C ILE A 185 25.43 -11.00 6.90
N LYS A 186 26.43 -11.45 6.14
CA LYS A 186 27.36 -10.58 5.42
C LYS A 186 26.77 -10.20 4.07
N TYR A 187 26.33 -8.96 3.97
CA TYR A 187 25.86 -8.37 2.73
C TYR A 187 26.99 -7.68 1.97
N ASP A 188 26.99 -7.85 0.65
CA ASP A 188 27.85 -7.15 -0.28
C ASP A 188 27.03 -6.23 -1.21
N ARG A 189 27.70 -5.59 -2.15
CA ARG A 189 27.04 -4.71 -3.13
C ARG A 189 26.09 -5.46 -4.08
N LYS A 190 26.16 -6.79 -4.17
CA LYS A 190 25.28 -7.61 -5.00
C LYS A 190 23.86 -7.60 -4.45
N ALA A 191 23.70 -7.61 -3.13
CA ALA A 191 22.39 -7.53 -2.47
C ALA A 191 21.60 -6.26 -2.88
N ILE A 192 22.28 -5.11 -3.00
CA ILE A 192 21.66 -3.86 -3.48
C ILE A 192 21.13 -4.02 -4.91
N LYS A 193 21.92 -4.65 -5.79
CA LYS A 193 21.54 -4.87 -7.20
C LYS A 193 20.38 -5.86 -7.33
N GLU A 194 20.38 -6.91 -6.52
CA GLU A 194 19.31 -7.92 -6.49
C GLU A 194 17.99 -7.31 -6.02
N LEU A 195 18.03 -6.48 -4.96
CA LEU A 195 16.87 -5.71 -4.52
C LEU A 195 16.39 -4.77 -5.62
N ALA A 196 17.29 -3.99 -6.23
CA ALA A 196 16.93 -3.06 -7.30
C ALA A 196 16.31 -3.77 -8.52
N ALA A 197 16.85 -4.94 -8.92
CA ALA A 197 16.29 -5.74 -10.01
C ALA A 197 14.86 -6.22 -9.67
N CYS A 198 14.65 -6.74 -8.46
CA CYS A 198 13.33 -7.15 -7.98
C CYS A 198 12.33 -5.97 -7.97
N CYS A 199 12.77 -4.80 -7.48
CA CYS A 199 11.95 -3.59 -7.49
C CYS A 199 11.61 -3.14 -8.92
N ARG A 200 12.54 -3.18 -9.88
CA ARG A 200 12.24 -2.80 -11.28
C ARG A 200 11.14 -3.66 -11.89
N GLU A 201 11.10 -4.95 -11.57
CA GLU A 201 10.03 -5.83 -12.01
C GLU A 201 8.69 -5.46 -11.36
N ALA A 202 8.69 -5.19 -10.04
CA ALA A 202 7.49 -4.82 -9.30
C ALA A 202 6.92 -3.44 -9.69
N PHE A 203 7.80 -2.50 -10.09
CA PHE A 203 7.47 -1.11 -10.46
C PHE A 203 7.58 -0.83 -11.97
N ALA A 204 7.56 -1.85 -12.84
CA ALA A 204 7.82 -1.71 -14.27
C ALA A 204 6.93 -0.66 -14.99
N GLY A 205 5.75 -0.36 -14.45
CA GLY A 205 4.82 0.65 -14.97
C GLY A 205 4.93 2.05 -14.35
N ASN A 206 5.79 2.25 -13.35
CA ASN A 206 5.90 3.48 -12.57
C ASN A 206 7.25 4.16 -12.82
N SER A 207 7.27 5.09 -13.78
CA SER A 207 8.50 5.80 -14.16
C SER A 207 9.14 6.60 -13.03
N VAL A 208 8.33 7.07 -12.06
CA VAL A 208 8.83 7.86 -10.92
C VAL A 208 9.59 6.95 -9.97
N GLU A 209 9.00 5.82 -9.56
CA GLU A 209 9.67 4.85 -8.68
C GLU A 209 10.89 4.22 -9.38
N LEU A 210 10.83 3.95 -10.69
CA LEU A 210 11.99 3.45 -11.44
C LEU A 210 13.20 4.40 -11.36
N GLN A 211 13.00 5.71 -11.51
CA GLN A 211 14.07 6.70 -11.32
C GLN A 211 14.61 6.72 -9.88
N ILE A 212 13.74 6.50 -8.89
CA ILE A 212 14.15 6.43 -7.49
C ILE A 212 14.96 5.15 -7.22
N ILE A 213 14.59 4.02 -7.84
CA ILE A 213 15.31 2.75 -7.76
C ILE A 213 16.70 2.88 -8.39
N ASP A 214 16.82 3.52 -9.55
CA ASP A 214 18.12 3.78 -10.19
C ASP A 214 19.02 4.64 -9.29
N LYS A 215 18.44 5.67 -8.67
CA LYS A 215 19.15 6.51 -7.70
C LYS A 215 19.56 5.70 -6.46
N PHE A 216 18.67 4.85 -5.94
CA PHE A 216 18.97 4.00 -4.80
C PHE A 216 20.12 3.04 -5.11
N GLU A 217 20.08 2.33 -6.23
CA GLU A 217 21.15 1.39 -6.59
C GLU A 217 22.53 2.09 -6.73
N HIS A 218 22.56 3.30 -7.28
CA HIS A 218 23.79 4.05 -7.50
C HIS A 218 24.34 4.73 -6.25
N ASP A 219 23.47 5.44 -5.52
CA ASP A 219 23.85 6.38 -4.44
C ASP A 219 23.71 5.79 -3.03
N TYR A 220 23.21 4.55 -2.88
CA TYR A 220 23.00 3.99 -1.55
C TYR A 220 24.30 3.90 -0.75
N ASP A 221 24.26 4.49 0.44
CA ASP A 221 25.31 4.43 1.44
C ASP A 221 24.69 3.98 2.77
N PRO A 222 25.30 3.01 3.49
CA PRO A 222 24.80 2.52 4.76
C PRO A 222 24.62 3.59 5.85
N LYS A 223 25.25 4.77 5.74
CA LYS A 223 25.08 5.90 6.66
C LYS A 223 23.84 6.74 6.37
N ASN A 224 23.19 6.51 5.23
CA ASN A 224 21.97 7.22 4.79
C ASN A 224 20.71 6.31 4.80
N ALA A 225 20.81 5.09 5.33
CA ALA A 225 19.69 4.16 5.44
C ALA A 225 18.43 4.75 6.12
N ILE A 226 18.53 5.50 7.23
CA ILE A 226 17.35 6.16 7.84
C ILE A 226 16.73 7.20 6.90
N TRP A 227 17.55 7.96 6.16
CA TRP A 227 17.04 8.93 5.19
C TRP A 227 16.23 8.22 4.10
N TRP A 228 16.74 7.10 3.58
CA TRP A 228 16.00 6.26 2.64
C TRP A 228 14.75 5.63 3.25
N TYR A 229 14.78 5.25 4.53
CA TYR A 229 13.61 4.71 5.24
C TYR A 229 12.53 5.76 5.50
N THR A 230 12.90 7.03 5.70
CA THR A 230 11.94 8.11 6.01
C THR A 230 11.48 8.86 4.76
N ARG A 231 12.15 8.68 3.63
CA ARG A 231 11.74 9.22 2.33
C ARG A 231 10.48 8.53 1.84
N GLU A 232 9.55 9.31 1.27
CA GLU A 232 8.35 8.79 0.60
C GLU A 232 8.74 8.07 -0.72
N CYS A 233 9.14 6.80 -0.62
CA CYS A 233 9.50 5.94 -1.75
C CYS A 233 9.34 4.44 -1.41
N PHE A 234 9.68 3.57 -2.36
CA PHE A 234 9.50 2.12 -2.23
C PHE A 234 10.12 1.50 -0.96
N THR A 235 11.26 1.97 -0.48
CA THR A 235 11.99 1.39 0.67
C THR A 235 11.15 1.35 1.94
N TYR A 236 10.48 2.46 2.28
CA TYR A 236 9.59 2.53 3.45
C TYR A 236 8.39 1.60 3.28
N LYS A 237 7.72 1.67 2.13
CA LYS A 237 6.48 0.94 1.85
C LYS A 237 6.71 -0.56 1.84
N MET A 238 7.70 -1.02 1.07
CA MET A 238 8.05 -2.43 0.94
C MET A 238 8.50 -3.03 2.26
N LEU A 239 9.38 -2.35 3.01
CA LEU A 239 9.90 -2.89 4.27
C LEU A 239 8.79 -3.03 5.31
N ASN A 240 7.97 -2.00 5.51
CA ASN A 240 6.89 -2.05 6.49
C ASN A 240 5.81 -3.07 6.10
N GLN A 241 5.48 -3.18 4.82
CA GLN A 241 4.56 -4.21 4.34
C GLN A 241 5.10 -5.62 4.58
N ALA A 242 6.36 -5.87 4.24
CA ALA A 242 7.00 -7.18 4.40
C ALA A 242 7.06 -7.60 5.88
N LEU A 243 7.42 -6.67 6.77
CA LEU A 243 7.42 -6.91 8.22
C LEU A 243 6.00 -7.18 8.74
N ARG A 244 4.98 -6.45 8.25
CA ARG A 244 3.58 -6.66 8.67
C ARG A 244 3.02 -8.01 8.22
N LEU A 245 3.38 -8.45 7.01
CA LEU A 245 2.91 -9.72 6.43
C LEU A 245 3.83 -10.91 6.76
N MET A 246 4.94 -10.67 7.46
CA MET A 246 6.00 -11.67 7.69
C MET A 246 6.48 -12.33 6.40
N ASP A 247 6.62 -11.53 5.32
CA ASP A 247 7.10 -12.00 4.02
C ASP A 247 8.62 -12.21 4.09
N ALA A 248 9.02 -13.44 4.39
CA ALA A 248 10.42 -13.80 4.60
C ALA A 248 11.29 -13.53 3.37
N ASP A 249 10.78 -13.74 2.16
CA ASP A 249 11.55 -13.54 0.92
C ASP A 249 11.89 -12.06 0.75
N ILE A 250 10.92 -11.16 0.96
CA ILE A 250 11.17 -9.71 0.89
C ILE A 250 12.08 -9.25 2.02
N ILE A 251 11.84 -9.71 3.25
CA ILE A 251 12.65 -9.29 4.39
C ILE A 251 14.11 -9.72 4.21
N ILE A 252 14.37 -10.93 3.71
CA ILE A 252 15.74 -11.40 3.43
C ILE A 252 16.38 -10.56 2.31
N ASN A 253 15.63 -10.27 1.23
CA ASN A 253 16.11 -9.43 0.12
C ASN A 253 16.44 -8.00 0.60
N MET A 254 15.63 -7.45 1.52
CA MET A 254 15.87 -6.16 2.16
C MET A 254 16.79 -6.25 3.39
N GLY A 255 17.39 -7.40 3.67
CA GLY A 255 18.10 -7.66 4.92
C GLY A 255 19.28 -6.72 5.17
N PHE A 256 20.05 -6.39 4.11
CA PHE A 256 21.13 -5.40 4.22
C PHE A 256 20.60 -4.03 4.64
N PHE A 257 19.48 -3.61 4.06
CA PHE A 257 18.87 -2.32 4.32
C PHE A 257 18.29 -2.28 5.74
N LEU A 258 17.60 -3.34 6.17
CA LEU A 258 17.07 -3.46 7.53
C LEU A 258 18.18 -3.45 8.58
N ARG A 259 19.30 -4.16 8.34
CA ARG A 259 20.49 -4.12 9.20
C ARG A 259 21.05 -2.71 9.31
N ASP A 260 21.24 -2.02 8.19
CA ASP A 260 21.81 -0.68 8.17
C ASP A 260 20.87 0.35 8.86
N VAL A 261 19.54 0.23 8.66
CA VAL A 261 18.53 1.03 9.39
C VAL A 261 18.61 0.76 10.89
N HIS A 262 18.67 -0.51 11.30
CA HIS A 262 18.77 -0.91 12.70
C HIS A 262 20.02 -0.32 13.37
N GLN A 263 21.19 -0.45 12.72
CA GLN A 263 22.46 0.06 13.23
C GLN A 263 22.43 1.58 13.41
N GLN A 264 21.85 2.33 12.47
CA GLN A 264 21.72 3.78 12.62
C GLN A 264 20.74 4.17 13.74
N ILE A 265 19.61 3.45 13.89
CA ILE A 265 18.67 3.72 14.98
C ILE A 265 19.37 3.51 16.32
N GLN A 266 20.17 2.45 16.45
CA GLN A 266 20.93 2.19 17.67
C GLN A 266 21.94 3.30 17.96
N GLN A 267 22.70 3.75 16.95
CA GLN A 267 23.65 4.85 17.09
C GLN A 267 22.97 6.16 17.53
N LEU A 268 21.86 6.51 16.89
CA LEU A 268 21.08 7.72 17.25
C LEU A 268 20.49 7.60 18.66
N HIS A 269 20.02 6.41 19.03
CA HIS A 269 19.51 6.15 20.37
C HIS A 269 20.60 6.35 21.45
N GLU A 270 21.79 5.80 21.24
CA GLU A 270 22.94 5.97 22.15
C GLU A 270 23.30 7.47 22.34
N GLN A 271 23.28 8.25 21.26
CA GLN A 271 23.50 9.69 21.27
C GLN A 271 22.37 10.46 21.98
N GLN A 272 21.12 10.05 21.78
CA GLN A 272 19.97 10.71 22.39
C GLN A 272 19.88 10.42 23.89
N VAL A 273 20.12 9.16 24.30
CA VAL A 273 20.07 8.71 25.70
C VAL A 273 21.12 9.41 26.54
N SER A 274 22.33 9.57 26.00
CA SER A 274 23.40 10.31 26.67
C SER A 274 23.05 11.80 26.86
N SER A 275 22.26 12.38 25.96
CA SER A 275 21.87 13.79 26.00
C SER A 275 20.71 14.11 26.96
N TYR A 276 19.73 13.21 27.13
CA TYR A 276 18.53 13.43 27.98
C TYR A 276 18.57 12.72 29.34
N GLY A 277 19.70 12.11 29.70
CA GLY A 277 19.91 11.51 31.02
C GLY A 277 18.97 10.34 31.32
N ARG A 278 18.64 9.52 30.29
CA ARG A 278 17.74 8.35 30.39
C ARG A 278 16.32 8.65 30.90
N LYS A 279 15.84 9.88 30.76
CA LYS A 279 14.46 10.22 31.13
C LYS A 279 13.48 9.67 30.09
N SER A 280 12.34 9.18 30.57
CA SER A 280 11.21 8.83 29.70
C SER A 280 10.62 10.10 29.08
N PHE A 281 10.08 9.97 27.87
CA PHE A 281 9.35 11.03 27.19
C PHE A 281 8.10 10.44 26.53
N ILE A 282 7.10 11.29 26.35
CA ILE A 282 5.82 10.92 25.74
C ILE A 282 5.87 11.30 24.27
N VAL A 283 5.43 10.37 23.41
CA VAL A 283 5.24 10.58 21.98
C VAL A 283 3.77 10.37 21.62
N TYR A 284 3.34 10.99 20.53
CA TYR A 284 1.98 10.89 20.03
C TYR A 284 1.99 10.37 18.60
N ARG A 285 1.02 9.51 18.29
CA ARG A 285 0.78 8.98 16.94
C ARG A 285 -0.72 8.83 16.73
N GLY A 286 -1.22 9.30 15.59
CA GLY A 286 -2.59 9.00 15.16
C GLY A 286 -2.68 7.59 14.59
N GLN A 287 -3.75 6.88 14.91
CA GLN A 287 -3.99 5.50 14.47
C GLN A 287 -5.49 5.28 14.28
N GLY A 288 -5.88 4.86 13.08
CA GLY A 288 -7.20 4.31 12.82
C GLY A 288 -7.35 2.94 13.47
N LEU A 289 -8.48 2.70 14.12
CA LEU A 289 -8.78 1.45 14.81
C LEU A 289 -10.13 0.90 14.33
N MET A 290 -10.20 -0.42 14.18
CA MET A 290 -11.49 -1.10 14.05
C MET A 290 -12.27 -0.93 15.36
N LYS A 291 -13.60 -0.87 15.27
CA LYS A 291 -14.47 -0.71 16.45
C LYS A 291 -14.21 -1.79 17.50
N THR A 292 -13.96 -3.02 17.05
CA THR A 292 -13.64 -4.17 17.90
C THR A 292 -12.34 -4.02 18.68
N ASP A 293 -11.34 -3.32 18.13
CA ASP A 293 -10.07 -3.09 18.81
C ASP A 293 -10.14 -1.85 19.69
N PHE A 294 -10.91 -0.84 19.28
CA PHE A 294 -11.21 0.31 20.11
C PHE A 294 -11.98 -0.08 21.39
N GLU A 295 -12.87 -1.07 21.32
CA GLU A 295 -13.61 -1.59 22.49
C GLU A 295 -12.73 -2.37 23.47
N LYS A 296 -11.50 -2.75 23.10
CA LYS A 296 -10.53 -3.44 23.97
C LYS A 296 -9.64 -2.47 24.77
N LEU A 297 -9.65 -1.18 24.43
CA LEU A 297 -8.96 -0.11 25.17
C LEU A 297 -9.65 0.19 26.51
#